data_AF-A0A291N0P9-F1
#
_entry.id   AF-A0A291N0P9-F1
#
_cell.length_a   1.000
_cell.length_b   1.000
_cell.length_c   1.000
_cell.angle_alpha   90.00
_cell.angle_beta   90.00
_cell.angle_gamma   90.00
#
_symmetry.space_group_name_H-M   'P 1'
#
loop_
_entity.id
_entity.type
_entity.pdbx_description
1 polymer ?
#
loop_
_entity_poly.entity_id
_entity_poly.type
_entity_poly.pdbx_seq_one_letter_code
_entity_poly.pdbx_strand_id
1 'polypeptide(L)'
;MLRLILASCLLALPMTARASEAVTITSPEPLPAAHDRARLFLGGSIDMGKATDWQRDMIAALADEKVTILNPRRADWNPAWKPEASDPHFRQQVEWELAALDSADIIILHLAPGTQSPVSLLEMGLHARGGKLIVLCPDGFWRKGNVDITATRYGVEQVSTIEELTRVVRRRIGAVNTALSAAD
;
A
#
# COMPACT_ATOMS: atom_id res chain seq x y z
N MET A 1 31.33 -49.15 40.79
CA MET A 1 30.88 -48.71 39.46
C MET A 1 29.84 -47.62 39.64
N LEU A 2 30.23 -46.35 39.57
CA LEU A 2 29.36 -45.19 39.79
C LEU A 2 29.00 -44.60 38.42
N ARG A 3 27.74 -44.76 37.99
CA ARG A 3 27.24 -44.19 36.72
C ARG A 3 26.76 -42.75 36.98
N LEU A 4 27.51 -41.78 36.46
CA LEU A 4 27.03 -40.39 36.33
C LEU A 4 25.87 -40.36 35.32
N ILE A 5 24.70 -39.88 35.74
CA ILE A 5 23.59 -39.55 34.85
C ILE A 5 23.75 -38.05 34.53
N LEU A 6 24.14 -37.75 33.30
CA LEU A 6 24.23 -36.39 32.79
C LEU A 6 22.83 -35.94 32.36
N ALA A 7 22.21 -35.04 33.11
CA ALA A 7 20.95 -34.40 32.74
C ALA A 7 21.23 -33.33 31.68
N SER A 8 20.90 -33.62 30.41
CA SER A 8 20.91 -32.62 29.35
C SER A 8 19.70 -31.70 29.49
N CYS A 9 19.91 -30.52 30.09
CA CYS A 9 18.99 -29.39 29.96
C CYS A 9 19.07 -28.86 28.52
N LEU A 10 18.10 -29.24 27.67
CA LEU A 10 17.85 -28.56 26.40
C LEU A 10 17.29 -27.16 26.70
N LEU A 11 18.16 -26.15 26.63
CA LEU A 11 17.76 -24.75 26.54
C LEU A 11 17.04 -24.55 25.21
N ALA A 12 15.71 -24.41 25.24
CA ALA A 12 14.96 -23.94 24.10
C ALA A 12 15.35 -22.49 23.82
N LEU A 13 16.15 -22.28 22.77
CA LEU A 13 16.42 -20.95 22.24
C LEU A 13 15.09 -20.35 21.76
N PRO A 14 14.78 -19.08 22.09
CA PRO A 14 13.60 -18.42 21.54
C PRO A 14 13.75 -18.39 20.01
N MET A 15 12.77 -18.94 19.30
CA MET A 15 12.61 -18.71 17.87
C MET A 15 12.43 -17.19 17.70
N THR A 16 13.49 -16.50 17.32
CA THR A 16 13.37 -15.14 16.82
C THR A 16 12.53 -15.24 15.56
N ALA A 17 11.27 -14.79 15.64
CA ALA A 17 10.46 -14.57 14.45
C ALA A 17 11.27 -13.63 13.56
N ARG A 18 11.81 -14.14 12.46
CA ARG A 18 12.43 -13.29 11.44
C ARG A 18 11.37 -12.27 11.03
N ALA A 19 11.68 -10.98 11.18
CA ALA A 19 10.92 -9.94 10.52
C ALA A 19 10.79 -10.35 9.05
N SER A 20 9.55 -10.52 8.57
CA SER A 20 9.33 -10.81 7.17
C SER A 20 9.46 -9.49 6.43
N GLU A 21 10.49 -9.36 5.60
CA GLU A 21 10.76 -8.13 4.85
C GLU A 21 9.63 -7.83 3.86
N ALA A 22 9.34 -6.54 3.72
CA ALA A 22 8.42 -6.04 2.70
C ALA A 22 8.99 -6.30 1.30
N VAL A 23 8.12 -6.65 0.36
CA VAL A 23 8.47 -6.81 -1.06
C VAL A 23 7.77 -5.72 -1.84
N THR A 24 8.49 -5.02 -2.73
CA THR A 24 7.87 -4.00 -3.60
C THR A 24 7.77 -4.53 -5.02
N ILE A 25 6.60 -4.40 -5.62
CA ILE A 25 6.35 -4.64 -7.05
C ILE A 25 5.98 -3.30 -7.66
N THR A 26 6.78 -2.85 -8.63
CA THR A 26 6.57 -1.55 -9.28
C THR A 26 5.99 -1.76 -10.67
N SER A 27 5.02 -0.92 -11.07
CA SER A 27 4.51 -0.96 -12.45
C SER A 27 5.67 -0.91 -13.46
N PRO A 28 5.65 -1.69 -14.57
CA PRO A 28 4.60 -2.62 -14.99
C PRO A 28 4.91 -4.09 -14.66
N GLU A 29 5.68 -4.38 -13.60
CA GLU A 29 6.03 -5.75 -13.23
C GLU A 29 4.78 -6.63 -13.00
N PRO A 30 4.78 -7.91 -13.42
CA PRO A 30 3.61 -8.77 -13.27
C PRO A 30 3.12 -8.91 -11.82
N LEU A 31 1.81 -8.81 -11.62
CA LEU A 31 1.17 -9.05 -10.33
C LEU A 31 0.98 -10.56 -10.12
N PRO A 32 1.42 -11.14 -8.99
CA PRO A 32 1.16 -12.54 -8.68
C PRO A 32 -0.35 -12.82 -8.57
N ALA A 33 -0.80 -13.99 -9.03
CA ALA A 33 -2.22 -14.35 -8.94
C ALA A 33 -2.68 -14.62 -7.49
N ALA A 34 -1.78 -15.13 -6.64
CA ALA A 34 -2.02 -15.41 -5.22
C ALA A 34 -0.98 -14.70 -4.33
N HIS A 35 -1.30 -14.53 -3.05
CA HIS A 35 -0.42 -13.91 -2.05
C HIS A 35 -0.61 -14.55 -0.68
N ASP A 36 0.49 -14.63 0.08
CA ASP A 36 0.59 -15.16 1.44
C ASP A 36 0.80 -14.07 2.50
N ARG A 37 0.68 -12.81 2.06
CA ARG A 37 0.94 -11.58 2.82
C ARG A 37 0.07 -10.46 2.30
N ALA A 38 -0.27 -9.51 3.17
CA ALA A 38 -1.06 -8.34 2.81
C ALA A 38 -0.52 -7.63 1.56
N ARG A 39 -1.42 -7.21 0.68
CA ARG A 39 -1.12 -6.33 -0.47
C ARG A 39 -1.54 -4.90 -0.18
N LEU A 40 -0.60 -3.98 -0.33
CA LEU A 40 -0.77 -2.55 -0.10
C LEU A 40 -0.53 -1.78 -1.40
N PHE A 41 -1.55 -1.10 -1.92
CA PHE A 41 -1.41 -0.19 -3.07
C PHE A 41 -1.10 1.25 -2.64
N LEU A 42 -0.13 1.88 -3.30
CA LEU A 42 0.30 3.27 -3.04
C LEU A 42 -0.22 4.25 -4.10
N GLY A 43 -1.51 4.58 -4.05
CA GLY A 43 -2.14 5.53 -4.95
C GLY A 43 -2.13 6.97 -4.44
N GLY A 44 -2.46 7.91 -5.30
CA GLY A 44 -2.51 9.34 -4.97
C GLY A 44 -1.55 10.19 -5.80
N SER A 45 -1.18 11.35 -5.25
CA SER A 45 -0.40 12.36 -5.94
C SER A 45 0.97 11.84 -6.39
N ILE A 46 1.18 11.82 -7.71
CA ILE A 46 2.45 11.60 -8.42
C ILE A 46 2.61 12.77 -9.38
N ASP A 47 2.97 13.94 -8.86
CA ASP A 47 2.98 15.17 -9.67
C ASP A 47 4.31 15.35 -10.42
N MET A 48 4.71 14.37 -11.25
CA MET A 48 5.86 14.47 -12.16
C MET A 48 7.15 15.06 -11.54
N GLY A 49 7.42 14.77 -10.26
CA GLY A 49 8.58 15.28 -9.50
C GLY A 49 8.37 16.57 -8.69
N LYS A 50 7.21 17.23 -8.78
CA LYS A 50 6.84 18.38 -7.93
C LYS A 50 6.31 17.96 -6.56
N ALA A 51 5.63 16.82 -6.49
CA ALA A 51 5.26 16.21 -5.22
C ALA A 51 6.46 15.46 -4.64
N THR A 52 6.65 15.57 -3.32
CA THR A 52 7.59 14.75 -2.57
C THR A 52 7.33 13.27 -2.86
N ASP A 53 8.40 12.49 -3.00
CA ASP A 53 8.36 11.03 -3.21
C ASP A 53 7.94 10.29 -1.94
N TRP A 54 6.68 10.49 -1.55
CA TRP A 54 6.11 9.89 -0.35
C TRP A 54 6.01 8.36 -0.47
N GLN A 55 5.94 7.82 -1.70
CA GLN A 55 5.95 6.38 -1.93
C GLN A 55 7.25 5.77 -1.42
N ARG A 56 8.40 6.36 -1.76
CA ARG A 56 9.70 5.90 -1.26
C ARG A 56 9.78 5.94 0.27
N ASP A 57 9.30 7.03 0.87
CA ASP A 57 9.35 7.19 2.32
C ASP A 57 8.41 6.18 3.03
N MET A 58 7.24 5.88 2.46
CA MET A 58 6.32 4.85 2.95
C MET A 58 6.90 3.44 2.79
N ILE A 59 7.52 3.14 1.65
CA ILE A 59 8.21 1.85 1.43
C ILE A 59 9.29 1.64 2.49
N ALA A 60 10.12 2.66 2.76
CA ALA A 60 11.14 2.60 3.79
C ALA A 60 10.55 2.42 5.20
N ALA A 61 9.45 3.13 5.50
CA ALA A 61 8.78 3.06 6.78
C ALA A 61 8.13 1.70 7.08
N LEU A 62 7.87 0.87 6.06
CA LEU A 62 7.23 -0.44 6.16
C LEU A 62 8.19 -1.60 5.86
N ALA A 63 9.49 -1.35 5.75
CA ALA A 63 10.47 -2.37 5.34
C ALA A 63 10.48 -3.62 6.26
N ASP A 64 10.10 -3.45 7.52
CA ASP A 64 10.02 -4.48 8.56
C ASP A 64 8.68 -5.24 8.61
N GLU A 65 7.72 -4.89 7.77
CA GLU A 65 6.37 -5.47 7.75
C GLU A 65 6.21 -6.60 6.73
N LYS A 66 5.41 -7.62 7.09
CA LYS A 66 5.01 -8.70 6.15
C LYS A 66 3.99 -8.17 5.13
N VAL A 67 4.46 -7.50 4.08
CA VAL A 67 3.59 -6.86 3.08
C VAL A 67 4.20 -6.92 1.68
N THR A 68 3.34 -7.04 0.66
CA THR A 68 3.67 -6.72 -0.73
C THR A 68 3.16 -5.33 -1.05
N ILE A 69 4.07 -4.40 -1.36
CA ILE A 69 3.76 -3.02 -1.72
C ILE A 69 3.66 -2.94 -3.25
N LEU A 70 2.50 -2.50 -3.73
CA LEU A 70 2.21 -2.27 -5.14
C LEU A 70 2.40 -0.78 -5.41
N ASN A 71 3.50 -0.43 -6.09
CA ASN A 71 3.90 0.94 -6.34
C ASN A 71 3.65 1.34 -7.81
N PRO A 72 2.68 2.24 -8.10
CA PRO A 72 2.44 2.70 -9.46
C PRO A 72 3.49 3.70 -9.97
N ARG A 73 4.32 4.28 -9.09
CA ARG A 73 5.30 5.33 -9.46
C ARG A 73 6.53 4.75 -10.15
N ARG A 74 6.55 4.86 -11.47
CA ARG A 74 7.62 4.40 -12.36
C ARG A 74 8.84 5.31 -12.38
N ALA A 75 10.04 4.71 -12.37
CA ALA A 75 11.29 5.43 -12.58
C ALA A 75 11.54 5.75 -14.08
N ASP A 76 10.99 4.95 -14.99
CA ASP A 76 11.14 5.06 -16.43
C ASP A 76 9.98 5.85 -17.10
N TRP A 77 9.23 6.62 -16.32
CA TRP A 77 8.12 7.41 -16.85
C TRP A 77 8.59 8.38 -17.94
N ASN A 78 7.96 8.31 -19.11
CA ASN A 78 8.30 9.15 -20.24
C ASN A 78 7.19 10.18 -20.52
N PRO A 79 7.46 11.50 -20.41
CA PRO A 79 6.49 12.54 -20.72
C PRO A 79 5.97 12.55 -22.17
N ALA A 80 6.64 11.83 -23.09
CA ALA A 80 6.18 11.68 -24.46
C ALA A 80 5.03 10.67 -24.62
N TRP A 81 4.77 9.82 -23.61
CA TRP A 81 3.63 8.91 -23.63
C TRP A 81 2.34 9.70 -23.58
N LYS A 82 1.44 9.42 -24.52
CA LYS A 82 0.20 10.17 -24.63
C LYS A 82 -0.82 9.60 -23.64
N PRO A 83 -1.61 10.44 -22.95
CA PRO A 83 -2.73 9.99 -22.11
C PRO A 83 -3.92 9.55 -22.97
N GLU A 84 -3.67 8.64 -23.92
CA GLU A 84 -4.62 8.11 -24.88
C GLU A 84 -4.66 6.60 -24.74
N ALA A 85 -5.87 6.01 -24.71
CA ALA A 85 -5.99 4.58 -24.56
C ALA A 85 -5.20 3.81 -25.63
N SER A 86 -5.08 4.32 -26.86
CA SER A 86 -4.30 3.69 -27.94
C SER A 86 -2.78 3.63 -27.70
N ASP A 87 -2.21 4.48 -26.84
CA ASP A 87 -0.80 4.43 -26.50
C ASP A 87 -0.52 3.18 -25.64
N PRO A 88 0.38 2.27 -26.09
CA PRO A 88 0.60 1.00 -25.41
C PRO A 88 1.23 1.15 -24.03
N HIS A 89 2.07 2.17 -23.81
CA HIS A 89 2.72 2.40 -22.52
C HIS A 89 1.75 3.00 -21.51
N PHE A 90 0.92 3.96 -21.95
CA PHE A 90 -0.14 4.52 -21.13
C PHE A 90 -1.19 3.45 -20.78
N ARG A 91 -1.64 2.66 -21.75
CA ARG A 91 -2.54 1.53 -21.51
C ARG A 91 -1.97 0.57 -20.47
N GLN A 92 -0.71 0.14 -20.65
CA GLN A 92 -0.06 -0.78 -19.72
C GLN A 92 -0.03 -0.23 -18.29
N GLN A 93 0.24 1.07 -18.12
CA GLN A 93 0.20 1.71 -16.80
C GLN A 93 -1.20 1.62 -16.19
N VAL A 94 -2.22 2.08 -16.92
CA VAL A 94 -3.59 2.16 -16.41
C VAL A 94 -4.15 0.77 -16.11
N GLU A 95 -3.92 -0.21 -16.98
CA GLU A 95 -4.35 -1.59 -16.77
C GLU A 95 -3.64 -2.23 -15.56
N TRP A 96 -2.35 -1.95 -15.38
CA TRP A 96 -1.61 -2.41 -14.21
C TRP A 96 -2.15 -1.77 -12.92
N GLU A 97 -2.41 -0.47 -12.92
CA GLU A 97 -2.96 0.26 -11.76
C GLU A 97 -4.32 -0.29 -11.35
N LEU A 98 -5.22 -0.52 -12.31
CA LEU A 98 -6.53 -1.11 -12.06
C LEU A 98 -6.42 -2.53 -11.48
N ALA A 99 -5.58 -3.38 -12.08
CA ALA A 99 -5.37 -4.74 -11.57
C ALA A 99 -4.73 -4.75 -10.17
N ALA A 100 -3.79 -3.84 -9.91
CA ALA A 100 -3.12 -3.70 -8.63
C ALA A 100 -4.11 -3.23 -7.55
N LEU A 101 -4.90 -2.20 -7.85
CA LEU A 101 -5.98 -1.69 -7.01
C LEU A 101 -6.98 -2.78 -6.67
N ASP A 102 -7.45 -3.55 -7.67
CA ASP A 102 -8.41 -4.64 -7.46
C ASP A 102 -7.85 -5.73 -6.55
N SER A 103 -6.59 -6.12 -6.77
CA SER A 103 -5.92 -7.19 -6.02
C SER A 103 -5.47 -6.78 -4.60
N ALA A 104 -5.46 -5.48 -4.28
CA ALA A 104 -4.97 -5.00 -3.00
C ALA A 104 -5.97 -5.25 -1.86
N ASP A 105 -5.44 -5.64 -0.70
CA ASP A 105 -6.18 -5.75 0.57
C ASP A 105 -6.29 -4.39 1.28
N ILE A 106 -5.31 -3.51 1.01
CA ILE A 106 -5.22 -2.16 1.58
C ILE A 106 -4.87 -1.20 0.45
N ILE A 107 -5.58 -0.07 0.37
CA ILE A 107 -5.31 1.00 -0.60
C ILE A 107 -5.04 2.28 0.17
N ILE A 108 -3.92 2.94 -0.12
CA ILE A 108 -3.67 4.31 0.28
C ILE A 108 -4.00 5.21 -0.91
N LEU A 109 -4.75 6.28 -0.65
CA LEU A 109 -4.80 7.44 -1.55
C LEU A 109 -4.28 8.67 -0.80
N HIS A 110 -3.08 9.11 -1.16
CA HIS A 110 -2.52 10.37 -0.67
C HIS A 110 -2.90 11.53 -1.61
N LEU A 111 -3.77 12.41 -1.14
CA LEU A 111 -4.21 13.61 -1.85
C LEU A 111 -3.47 14.82 -1.31
N ALA A 112 -2.28 15.08 -1.87
CA ALA A 112 -1.35 16.07 -1.34
C ALA A 112 -1.83 17.54 -1.55
N PRO A 113 -1.50 18.47 -0.64
CA PRO A 113 -1.81 19.89 -0.81
C PRO A 113 -1.26 20.45 -2.12
N GLY A 114 -2.02 21.34 -2.77
CA GLY A 114 -1.62 21.95 -4.04
C GLY A 114 -1.69 21.05 -5.27
N THR A 115 -2.03 19.77 -5.13
CA THR A 115 -2.21 18.84 -6.26
C THR A 115 -3.69 18.72 -6.67
N GLN A 116 -3.95 18.28 -7.92
CA GLN A 116 -5.32 18.06 -8.40
C GLN A 116 -5.80 16.61 -8.27
N SER A 117 -4.90 15.65 -8.54
CA SER A 117 -5.10 14.20 -8.43
C SER A 117 -6.44 13.67 -9.00
N PRO A 118 -6.82 14.03 -10.25
CA PRO A 118 -8.13 13.66 -10.82
C PRO A 118 -8.32 12.15 -10.96
N VAL A 119 -7.27 11.41 -11.34
CA VAL A 119 -7.32 9.95 -11.45
C VAL A 119 -7.49 9.32 -10.06
N SER A 120 -6.80 9.82 -9.04
CA SER A 120 -6.98 9.32 -7.67
C SER A 120 -8.37 9.60 -7.10
N LEU A 121 -9.06 10.67 -7.53
CA LEU A 121 -10.47 10.89 -7.18
C LEU A 121 -11.39 9.86 -7.87
N LEU A 122 -11.06 9.41 -9.08
CA LEU A 122 -11.76 8.30 -9.75
C LEU A 122 -11.54 6.99 -8.97
N GLU A 123 -10.29 6.68 -8.61
CA GLU A 123 -9.93 5.50 -7.81
C GLU A 123 -10.61 5.50 -6.45
N MET A 124 -10.71 6.65 -5.79
CA MET A 124 -11.48 6.80 -4.54
C MET A 124 -12.93 6.39 -4.76
N GLY A 125 -13.55 6.83 -5.86
CA GLY A 125 -14.91 6.44 -6.23
C GLY A 125 -15.09 4.94 -6.44
N LEU A 126 -14.12 4.29 -7.10
CA LEU A 126 -14.13 2.85 -7.35
C LEU A 126 -14.03 2.01 -6.06
N HIS A 127 -13.23 2.45 -5.09
CA HIS A 127 -12.90 1.64 -3.90
C HIS A 127 -13.51 2.13 -2.57
N ALA A 128 -14.29 3.21 -2.56
CA ALA A 128 -14.87 3.79 -1.33
C ALA A 128 -15.71 2.80 -0.50
N ARG A 129 -16.35 1.81 -1.14
CA ARG A 129 -17.28 0.87 -0.47
C ARG A 129 -16.62 -0.44 -0.02
N GLY A 130 -15.36 -0.69 -0.41
CA GLY A 130 -14.71 -1.99 -0.20
C GLY A 130 -14.05 -2.16 1.16
N GLY A 131 -14.09 -1.15 2.04
CA GLY A 131 -13.44 -1.19 3.36
C GLY A 131 -11.90 -1.15 3.33
N LYS A 132 -11.27 -1.41 2.18
CA LYS A 132 -9.81 -1.43 2.01
C LYS A 132 -9.13 -0.07 1.91
N LEU A 133 -9.89 1.00 1.68
CA LEU A 133 -9.36 2.34 1.41
C LEU A 133 -9.02 3.12 2.69
N ILE A 134 -7.84 3.74 2.69
CA ILE A 134 -7.40 4.78 3.62
C ILE A 134 -7.06 6.03 2.79
N VAL A 135 -7.55 7.20 3.19
CA VAL A 135 -7.27 8.47 2.52
C VAL A 135 -6.41 9.36 3.41
N LEU A 136 -5.23 9.74 2.93
CA LEU A 136 -4.46 10.84 3.51
C LEU A 136 -4.80 12.11 2.74
N CYS A 137 -5.56 13.01 3.36
CA CYS A 137 -6.01 14.25 2.72
C CYS A 137 -5.89 15.44 3.69
N PRO A 138 -4.67 15.96 3.88
CA PRO A 138 -4.41 17.15 4.69
C PRO A 138 -5.08 18.41 4.13
N ASP A 139 -5.11 19.47 4.94
CA ASP A 139 -5.54 20.79 4.50
C ASP A 139 -4.72 21.28 3.29
N GLY A 140 -5.37 22.02 2.40
CA GLY A 140 -4.76 22.53 1.16
C GLY A 140 -4.95 21.65 -0.07
N PHE A 141 -5.58 20.47 0.05
CA PHE A 141 -6.10 19.78 -1.13
C PHE A 141 -7.37 20.49 -1.65
N TRP A 142 -7.37 20.88 -2.93
CA TRP A 142 -8.37 21.77 -3.53
C TRP A 142 -9.82 21.23 -3.54
N ARG A 143 -10.01 19.92 -3.35
CA ARG A 143 -11.32 19.26 -3.25
C ARG A 143 -11.54 18.57 -1.91
N LYS A 144 -10.79 18.94 -0.88
CA LYS A 144 -10.87 18.34 0.46
C LYS A 144 -12.31 18.19 0.98
N GLY A 145 -13.15 19.23 0.89
CA GLY A 145 -14.54 19.14 1.35
C GLY A 145 -15.37 18.03 0.66
N ASN A 146 -15.10 17.73 -0.62
CA ASN A 146 -15.77 16.61 -1.30
C ASN A 146 -15.24 15.26 -0.79
N VAL A 147 -13.92 15.19 -0.55
CA VAL A 147 -13.26 14.01 0.02
C VAL A 147 -13.80 13.73 1.42
N ASP A 148 -13.85 14.73 2.29
CA ASP A 148 -14.30 14.61 3.68
C ASP A 148 -15.75 14.10 3.78
N ILE A 149 -16.66 14.69 2.99
CA ILE A 149 -18.08 14.29 2.93
C ILE A 149 -18.19 12.85 2.41
N THR A 150 -17.47 12.52 1.33
CA THR A 150 -17.53 11.19 0.71
C THR A 150 -16.95 10.12 1.63
N ALA A 151 -15.81 10.40 2.27
CA ALA A 151 -15.17 9.49 3.21
C ALA A 151 -16.09 9.19 4.39
N THR A 152 -16.68 10.23 4.98
CA THR A 152 -17.67 10.08 6.07
C THR A 152 -18.88 9.26 5.59
N ARG A 153 -19.41 9.56 4.41
CA ARG A 153 -20.62 8.90 3.86
C ARG A 153 -20.45 7.40 3.65
N TYR A 154 -19.24 6.95 3.32
CA TYR A 154 -18.92 5.56 3.00
C TYR A 154 -18.07 4.84 4.06
N GLY A 155 -17.73 5.52 5.17
CA GLY A 155 -16.91 4.94 6.24
C GLY A 155 -15.46 4.70 5.82
N VAL A 156 -14.92 5.52 4.92
CA VAL A 156 -13.51 5.47 4.53
C VAL A 156 -12.68 6.08 5.65
N GLU A 157 -11.64 5.38 6.09
CA GLU A 157 -10.73 5.89 7.12
C GLU A 157 -9.87 7.02 6.53
N GLN A 158 -10.02 8.22 7.08
CA GLN A 158 -9.32 9.41 6.62
C GLN A 158 -8.36 9.91 7.70
N VAL A 159 -7.14 10.25 7.30
CA VAL A 159 -6.08 10.77 8.16
C VAL A 159 -5.49 12.06 7.58
N SER A 160 -4.78 12.81 8.42
CA SER A 160 -4.24 14.13 8.04
C SER A 160 -2.72 14.17 7.97
N THR A 161 -2.01 13.18 8.54
CA THR A 161 -0.54 13.14 8.50
C THR A 161 0.02 11.78 8.06
N ILE A 162 1.28 11.78 7.63
CA ILE A 162 1.98 10.55 7.21
C ILE A 162 2.22 9.61 8.42
N GLU A 163 2.40 10.15 9.61
CA GLU A 163 2.58 9.39 10.85
C GLU A 163 1.29 8.65 11.25
N GLU A 164 0.14 9.34 11.16
CA GLU A 164 -1.17 8.72 11.37
C GLU A 164 -1.43 7.62 10.34
N LEU A 165 -1.16 7.92 9.06
CA LEU A 165 -1.28 6.96 7.97
C LEU A 165 -0.44 5.71 8.25
N THR A 166 0.84 5.89 8.59
CA THR A 166 1.76 4.77 8.86
C THR A 166 1.24 3.88 9.99
N ARG A 167 0.72 4.46 11.07
CA ARG A 167 0.14 3.70 12.19
C ARG A 167 -1.09 2.88 11.76
N VAL A 168 -1.98 3.49 10.98
CA VAL A 168 -3.18 2.84 10.45
C VAL A 168 -2.80 1.67 9.52
N VAL A 169 -1.85 1.91 8.61
CA VAL A 169 -1.40 0.92 7.63
C VAL A 169 -0.79 -0.29 8.33
N ARG A 170 0.12 -0.10 9.29
CA ARG A 170 0.70 -1.21 10.09
C ARG A 170 -0.38 -2.04 10.78
N ARG A 171 -1.36 -1.39 11.40
CA ARG A 171 -2.50 -2.08 12.04
C ARG A 171 -3.28 -2.92 11.02
N ARG A 172 -3.56 -2.38 9.83
CA ARG A 172 -4.29 -3.10 8.78
C ARG A 172 -3.48 -4.27 8.21
N ILE A 173 -2.16 -4.11 8.03
CA ILE A 173 -1.26 -5.19 7.59
C ILE A 173 -1.35 -6.37 8.57
N GLY A 174 -1.25 -6.12 9.88
CA GLY A 174 -1.37 -7.17 10.89
C GLY A 174 -2.73 -7.89 10.85
N ALA A 175 -3.83 -7.14 10.67
CA ALA A 175 -5.17 -7.71 10.58
C ALA A 175 -5.35 -8.59 9.33
N VAL A 176 -4.91 -8.11 8.16
CA VAL A 176 -4.98 -8.86 6.89
C VAL A 176 -4.13 -10.13 6.97
N ASN A 177 -2.89 -10.04 7.44
CA ASN A 177 -2.02 -11.20 7.57
C ASN A 177 -2.61 -12.26 8.52
N THR A 178 -3.24 -11.83 9.62
CA THR A 178 -3.92 -12.76 10.54
C THR A 178 -5.06 -13.49 9.83
N ALA A 179 -5.85 -12.78 9.02
CA ALA A 179 -6.95 -13.37 8.26
C ALA A 179 -6.46 -14.34 7.19
N LEU A 180 -5.38 -14.01 6.47
CA LEU A 180 -4.77 -14.89 5.47
C LEU A 180 -4.30 -16.20 6.10
N SER A 181 -3.58 -16.14 7.23
CA SER A 181 -3.11 -17.34 7.93
C SER A 181 -4.21 -18.20 8.57
N ALA A 182 -5.43 -17.68 8.69
CA ALA A 182 -6.58 -18.44 9.19
C ALA A 182 -7.40 -19.10 8.07
N ALA A 183 -7.16 -18.71 6.81
CA ALA A 183 -7.83 -19.25 5.64
C ALA A 183 -7.07 -20.45 5.01
N ASP A 184 -5.81 -20.65 5.42
CA ASP A 184 -4.96 -21.81 5.10
C ASP A 184 -5.26 -23.01 6.03
#